data_AF-A0A6C0BF47-F1
#
_entry.id   AF-A0A6C0BF47-F1
#
_cell.length_a   1.000
_cell.length_b   1.000
_cell.length_c   1.000
_cell.angle_alpha   90.00
_cell.angle_beta   90.00
_cell.angle_gamma   90.00
#
_symmetry.space_group_name_H-M   'P 1'
#
loop_
_entity.id
_entity.type
_entity.pdbx_description
1 polymer ?
#
loop_
_entity_poly.entity_id
_entity_poly.type
_entity_poly.pdbx_seq_one_letter_code
_entity_poly.pdbx_strand_id
1 'polypeptide(L)'
;MARKLVSPVQTSVSVWNILITVLLLIILCIVTGIVIIYFKKPIQPKDIQPNIVPDDRICMTKSEYTKLIDNTSQKSEIVVQDTISRDQRVLSDQLYPPLNRTNTVIHDALEHNIQHRNMYVPTNDMMDNYRLIGYLVNQDDTKDAGGNNWKLFARQKDRNRSDFYIIPSNNNYDIKIHISDEMIQGNEKLRDVYTVPKQISFNTPMLNTTAYQYVEIPKADLTTGVRYL
;
A
#
# COMPACT_ATOMS: atom_id res chain seq x y z
N MET A 1 -51.02 -56.70 40.24
CA MET A 1 -49.86 -57.42 39.66
C MET A 1 -50.34 -58.24 38.46
N ALA A 2 -49.93 -57.89 37.25
CA ALA A 2 -49.95 -58.79 36.08
C ALA A 2 -48.98 -58.23 35.03
N ARG A 3 -47.77 -58.83 34.95
CA ARG A 3 -46.82 -58.56 33.86
C ARG A 3 -47.25 -59.39 32.64
N LYS A 4 -47.62 -58.73 31.54
CA LYS A 4 -47.72 -59.36 30.23
C LYS A 4 -46.38 -59.20 29.52
N LEU A 5 -45.74 -60.33 29.25
CA LEU A 5 -44.55 -60.46 28.41
C LEU A 5 -44.95 -60.16 26.96
N VAL A 6 -44.25 -59.22 26.32
CA VAL A 6 -44.33 -58.99 24.87
C VAL A 6 -43.04 -59.53 24.27
N SER A 7 -43.18 -60.48 23.35
CA SER A 7 -42.10 -61.05 22.55
C SER A 7 -41.61 -60.06 21.48
N PRO A 8 -40.31 -60.06 21.13
CA PRO A 8 -39.78 -59.19 20.09
C PRO A 8 -40.07 -59.74 18.68
N VAL A 9 -40.59 -58.88 17.80
CA VAL A 9 -40.80 -59.15 16.37
C VAL A 9 -39.45 -59.03 15.65
N GLN A 10 -39.02 -60.14 15.07
CA GLN A 10 -37.78 -60.31 14.34
C GLN A 10 -38.03 -59.94 12.87
N THR A 11 -37.55 -58.77 12.41
CA THR A 11 -37.67 -58.38 10.99
C THR A 11 -36.53 -59.00 10.19
N SER A 12 -36.82 -60.09 9.47
CA SER A 12 -35.93 -60.66 8.47
C SER A 12 -35.86 -59.73 7.26
N VAL A 13 -34.78 -58.95 7.17
CA VAL A 13 -34.50 -58.17 5.95
C VAL A 13 -34.11 -59.16 4.86
N SER A 14 -35.03 -59.34 3.90
CA SER A 14 -34.85 -60.21 2.74
C SER A 14 -33.55 -59.89 2.02
N VAL A 15 -32.69 -60.91 1.79
CA VAL A 15 -31.41 -60.83 1.08
C VAL A 15 -31.56 -60.14 -0.29
N TRP A 16 -32.74 -60.26 -0.89
CA TRP A 16 -33.10 -59.58 -2.14
C TRP A 16 -33.04 -58.05 -2.05
N ASN A 17 -33.41 -57.46 -0.91
CA ASN A 17 -33.36 -56.00 -0.71
C ASN A 17 -31.91 -55.50 -0.63
N ILE A 18 -30.98 -56.29 -0.10
CA ILE A 18 -29.56 -55.95 -0.06
C ILE A 18 -28.96 -56.04 -1.47
N LEU A 19 -29.37 -57.02 -2.27
CA LEU A 19 -28.92 -57.16 -3.65
C LEU A 19 -29.38 -55.98 -4.53
N ILE A 20 -30.62 -55.51 -4.34
CA ILE A 20 -31.16 -54.35 -5.06
C ILE A 20 -30.44 -53.05 -4.66
N THR A 21 -30.14 -52.84 -3.38
CA THR A 21 -29.45 -51.61 -2.93
C THR A 21 -28.01 -51.55 -3.43
N VAL A 22 -27.31 -52.69 -3.48
CA VAL A 22 -25.96 -52.76 -4.05
C VAL A 22 -25.97 -52.49 -5.55
N LEU A 23 -26.94 -53.01 -6.29
CA LEU A 23 -27.09 -52.76 -7.73
C LEU A 23 -27.33 -51.26 -8.03
N LEU A 24 -28.18 -50.60 -7.24
CA LEU A 24 -28.44 -49.16 -7.36
C LEU A 24 -27.19 -48.31 -7.12
N LEU A 25 -26.34 -48.70 -6.16
CA LEU A 25 -25.08 -48.00 -5.87
C LEU A 25 -24.08 -48.09 -7.04
N ILE A 26 -24.00 -49.26 -7.69
CA ILE A 26 -23.14 -49.45 -8.86
C ILE A 26 -23.60 -48.57 -10.03
N ILE A 27 -24.91 -48.50 -10.28
CA ILE A 27 -25.47 -47.64 -11.33
C ILE A 27 -25.17 -46.16 -11.04
N LEU A 28 -25.26 -45.73 -9.78
CA LEU A 28 -24.96 -44.35 -9.38
C LEU A 28 -23.48 -43.99 -9.60
N CYS A 29 -22.55 -44.92 -9.34
CA CYS A 29 -21.13 -44.73 -9.62
C CYS A 29 -20.84 -44.61 -11.13
N ILE A 30 -21.55 -45.37 -11.97
CA ILE A 30 -21.40 -45.29 -13.43
C ILE A 30 -21.90 -43.94 -13.95
N VAL A 31 -23.07 -43.47 -13.49
CA VAL A 31 -23.63 -42.18 -13.91
C VAL A 31 -22.73 -41.02 -13.52
N THR A 32 -22.21 -41.00 -12.29
CA THR A 32 -21.30 -39.94 -11.84
C THR A 32 -19.96 -39.95 -12.60
N GLY A 33 -19.44 -41.13 -12.95
CA GLY A 33 -18.26 -41.27 -13.81
C GLY A 33 -18.47 -40.67 -15.21
N ILE A 34 -19.62 -40.91 -15.85
CA ILE A 34 -19.94 -40.38 -17.18
C ILE A 34 -20.06 -38.84 -17.15
N VAL A 35 -20.65 -38.28 -16.10
CA VAL A 35 -20.79 -36.82 -15.93
C VAL A 35 -19.41 -36.15 -15.86
N ILE A 36 -18.47 -36.68 -15.07
CA ILE A 36 -17.12 -36.12 -14.96
C ILE A 36 -16.37 -36.15 -16.30
N ILE A 37 -16.55 -37.20 -17.11
CA ILE A 37 -15.94 -37.31 -18.43
C ILE A 37 -16.51 -36.25 -19.39
N TYR A 38 -17.82 -35.99 -19.36
CA TYR A 38 -18.44 -34.96 -20.20
C TYR A 38 -18.01 -33.53 -19.81
N PHE A 39 -17.84 -33.24 -18.51
CA PHE A 39 -17.41 -31.92 -18.05
C PHE A 39 -15.90 -31.65 -18.22
N LYS A 40 -15.09 -32.66 -18.54
CA LYS A 40 -13.64 -32.50 -18.80
C LYS A 40 -13.27 -32.32 -20.27
N LYS A 41 -14.22 -32.22 -21.20
CA LYS A 41 -13.86 -31.82 -22.58
C LYS A 41 -13.41 -30.35 -22.60
N PRO A 42 -12.19 -30.04 -23.04
CA PRO A 42 -11.74 -28.65 -23.15
C PRO A 42 -12.61 -27.94 -24.19
N ILE A 43 -13.18 -26.82 -23.79
CA ILE A 43 -13.84 -25.87 -24.67
C ILE A 43 -12.74 -25.31 -25.58
N GLN A 44 -12.68 -25.79 -26.82
CA GLN A 44 -11.94 -25.10 -27.89
C GLN A 44 -12.57 -23.71 -28.03
N PRO A 45 -11.81 -22.60 -27.90
CA PRO A 45 -12.35 -21.29 -28.15
C PRO A 45 -12.79 -21.24 -29.61
N LYS A 46 -14.10 -21.05 -29.81
CA LYS A 46 -14.69 -20.78 -31.10
C LYS A 46 -14.16 -19.42 -31.54
N ASP A 47 -13.45 -19.36 -32.66
CA ASP A 47 -13.02 -18.09 -33.25
C ASP A 47 -14.25 -17.21 -33.47
N ILE A 48 -14.40 -16.19 -32.64
CA ILE A 48 -15.37 -15.12 -32.81
C ILE A 48 -14.71 -14.16 -33.81
N GLN A 49 -15.17 -14.15 -35.06
CA GLN A 49 -14.90 -13.02 -35.94
C GLN A 49 -15.67 -11.81 -35.38
N PRO A 50 -15.00 -10.71 -34.98
CA PRO A 50 -15.70 -9.52 -34.55
C PRO A 50 -16.15 -8.71 -35.77
N ASN A 51 -17.41 -8.31 -35.74
CA ASN A 51 -18.00 -7.26 -36.57
C ASN A 51 -17.05 -6.05 -36.66
N ILE A 52 -16.85 -5.58 -37.88
CA ILE A 52 -16.05 -4.40 -38.22
C ILE A 52 -16.73 -3.17 -37.63
N VAL A 53 -16.28 -2.76 -36.46
CA VAL A 53 -16.38 -1.38 -35.95
C VAL A 53 -15.08 -0.71 -36.35
N PRO A 54 -15.08 0.51 -36.93
CA PRO A 54 -13.85 1.19 -37.29
C PRO A 54 -13.10 1.56 -36.01
N ASP A 55 -12.08 0.77 -35.72
CA ASP A 55 -11.24 0.85 -34.55
C ASP A 55 -9.99 1.64 -34.96
N ASP A 56 -9.78 2.82 -34.39
CA ASP A 56 -8.52 3.58 -34.48
C ASP A 56 -7.39 2.86 -33.70
N ARG A 57 -7.26 1.54 -33.85
CA ARG A 57 -6.20 0.77 -33.24
C ARG A 57 -5.01 0.74 -34.17
N ILE A 58 -4.01 1.50 -33.77
CA ILE A 58 -2.64 1.41 -34.28
C ILE A 58 -2.14 -0.01 -34.00
N CYS A 59 -2.24 -0.89 -35.00
CA CYS A 59 -1.73 -2.26 -34.93
C CYS A 59 -0.21 -2.21 -35.10
N MET A 60 0.52 -2.10 -33.99
CA MET A 60 1.98 -2.20 -33.99
C MET A 60 2.42 -3.66 -33.83
N THR A 61 3.44 -4.08 -34.57
CA THR A 61 3.95 -5.45 -34.46
C THR A 61 4.68 -5.66 -33.12
N LYS A 62 4.72 -6.91 -32.63
CA LYS A 62 5.39 -7.25 -31.36
C LYS A 62 6.85 -6.77 -31.31
N SER A 63 7.54 -6.80 -32.46
CA SER A 63 8.93 -6.34 -32.62
C SER A 63 9.08 -4.82 -32.58
N GLU A 64 8.11 -4.08 -33.10
CA GLU A 64 8.07 -2.61 -33.00
C GLU A 64 7.72 -2.17 -31.57
N TYR A 65 6.81 -2.88 -30.90
CA TYR A 65 6.47 -2.64 -29.50
C TYR A 65 7.69 -2.79 -28.58
N THR A 66 8.47 -3.87 -28.75
CA THR A 66 9.70 -4.07 -27.96
C THR A 66 10.73 -2.98 -28.21
N LYS A 67 10.89 -2.51 -29.45
CA LYS A 67 11.79 -1.39 -29.76
C LYS A 67 11.37 -0.08 -29.09
N LEU A 68 10.06 0.15 -28.90
CA LEU A 68 9.57 1.33 -28.18
C LEU A 68 9.81 1.21 -26.67
N ILE A 69 9.66 0.03 -26.07
CA ILE A 69 9.95 -0.18 -24.63
C ILE A 69 11.43 0.00 -24.32
N ASP A 70 12.31 -0.56 -25.16
CA ASP A 70 13.76 -0.49 -24.94
C ASP A 70 14.26 0.97 -25.06
N ASN A 71 13.75 1.71 -26.06
CA ASN A 71 14.03 3.14 -26.21
C ASN A 71 13.39 3.98 -25.09
N THR A 72 12.23 3.59 -24.56
CA THR A 72 11.55 4.33 -23.49
C THR A 72 12.28 4.20 -22.16
N SER A 73 12.85 3.02 -21.86
CA SER A 73 13.62 2.80 -20.63
C SER A 73 14.89 3.66 -20.61
N GLN A 74 15.68 3.65 -21.69
CA GLN A 74 16.88 4.49 -21.81
C GLN A 74 16.54 5.98 -21.87
N LYS A 75 15.48 6.35 -22.60
CA LYS A 75 15.02 7.74 -22.65
C LYS A 75 14.49 8.22 -21.31
N SER A 76 13.81 7.38 -20.53
CA SER A 76 13.28 7.76 -19.22
C SER A 76 14.40 8.04 -18.20
N GLU A 77 15.47 7.25 -18.19
CA GLU A 77 16.60 7.45 -17.29
C GLU A 77 17.40 8.71 -17.67
N ILE A 78 17.64 8.93 -18.97
CA ILE A 78 18.30 10.14 -19.47
C ILE A 78 17.44 11.40 -19.24
N VAL A 79 16.12 11.31 -19.47
CA VAL A 79 15.19 12.42 -19.26
C VAL A 79 15.05 12.74 -17.77
N VAL A 80 15.01 11.75 -16.88
CA VAL A 80 14.97 11.96 -15.43
C VAL A 80 16.27 12.58 -14.93
N GLN A 81 17.42 12.15 -15.43
CA GLN A 81 18.70 12.75 -15.07
C GLN A 81 18.83 14.20 -15.58
N ASP A 82 18.34 14.49 -16.79
CA ASP A 82 18.35 15.83 -17.38
C ASP A 82 17.34 16.76 -16.68
N THR A 83 16.15 16.28 -16.29
CA THR A 83 15.19 17.07 -15.52
C THR A 83 15.70 17.36 -14.11
N ILE A 84 16.29 16.39 -13.41
CA ILE A 84 16.93 16.63 -12.10
C ILE A 84 18.05 17.67 -12.23
N SER A 85 18.91 17.54 -13.25
CA SER A 85 20.02 18.48 -13.49
C SER A 85 19.53 19.86 -13.92
N ARG A 86 18.42 19.94 -14.65
CA ARG A 86 17.77 21.21 -15.01
C ARG A 86 17.17 21.88 -13.78
N ASP A 87 16.47 21.14 -12.94
CA ASP A 87 15.80 21.67 -11.76
C ASP A 87 16.82 22.17 -10.72
N GLN A 88 17.94 21.46 -10.57
CA GLN A 88 19.09 21.94 -9.77
C GLN A 88 19.71 23.23 -10.31
N ARG A 89 19.80 23.40 -11.63
CA ARG A 89 20.29 24.64 -12.24
C ARG A 89 19.37 25.82 -11.98
N VAL A 90 18.05 25.59 -11.90
CA VAL A 90 17.08 26.65 -11.56
C VAL A 90 17.20 27.08 -10.10
N LEU A 91 17.46 26.14 -9.19
CA LEU A 91 17.63 26.43 -7.76
C LEU A 91 18.93 27.19 -7.46
N SER A 92 20.00 26.91 -8.21
CA SER A 92 21.32 27.56 -8.06
C SER A 92 21.50 28.81 -8.94
N ASP A 93 20.47 29.22 -9.69
CA ASP A 93 20.52 30.39 -10.57
C ASP A 93 20.43 31.68 -9.75
N GLN A 94 21.44 32.55 -9.88
CA GLN A 94 21.50 33.86 -9.22
C GLN A 94 20.35 34.80 -9.62
N LEU A 95 19.70 34.55 -10.76
CA LEU A 95 18.57 35.32 -11.26
C LEU A 95 17.21 34.74 -10.84
N TYR A 96 17.21 33.65 -10.05
CA TYR A 96 16.02 33.00 -9.52
C TYR A 96 16.01 33.02 -7.97
N PRO A 97 14.89 33.40 -7.32
CA PRO A 97 13.66 33.93 -7.90
C PRO A 97 13.86 35.34 -8.51
N PRO A 98 13.01 35.76 -9.46
CA PRO A 98 13.16 37.03 -10.15
C PRO A 98 13.36 38.21 -9.19
N LEU A 99 14.28 39.11 -9.53
CA LEU A 99 14.53 40.36 -8.79
C LEU A 99 13.19 41.02 -8.43
N ASN A 100 12.92 41.21 -7.13
CA ASN A 100 11.67 41.65 -6.48
C ASN A 100 10.63 40.58 -6.06
N ARG A 101 10.88 39.27 -6.16
CA ARG A 101 10.09 38.26 -5.43
C ARG A 101 10.83 37.84 -4.15
N THR A 102 10.08 37.71 -3.06
CA THR A 102 10.51 37.62 -1.65
C THR A 102 11.64 36.63 -1.32
N ASN A 103 12.44 37.03 -0.32
CA ASN A 103 13.45 36.36 0.52
C ASN A 103 14.12 35.07 -0.01
N THR A 104 15.36 35.22 -0.49
CA THR A 104 16.28 34.15 -0.90
C THR A 104 16.57 33.16 0.23
N VAL A 105 16.51 33.59 1.50
CA VAL A 105 16.84 32.75 2.67
C VAL A 105 16.00 31.47 2.75
N ILE A 106 14.73 31.49 2.32
CA ILE A 106 13.87 30.29 2.34
C ILE A 106 14.25 29.33 1.21
N HIS A 107 14.62 29.85 0.04
CA HIS A 107 15.05 29.07 -1.11
C HIS A 107 16.44 28.47 -0.89
N ASP A 108 17.40 29.26 -0.40
CA ASP A 108 18.76 28.84 -0.07
C ASP A 108 18.75 27.76 1.02
N ALA A 109 17.88 27.90 2.03
CA ALA A 109 17.71 26.89 3.08
C ALA A 109 17.10 25.59 2.53
N LEU A 110 16.13 25.68 1.62
CA LEU A 110 15.55 24.50 0.97
C LEU A 110 16.58 23.80 0.07
N GLU A 111 17.31 24.54 -0.77
CA GLU A 111 18.39 24.03 -1.59
C GLU A 111 19.46 23.36 -0.72
N HIS A 112 19.92 24.05 0.32
CA HIS A 112 20.87 23.50 1.29
C HIS A 112 20.34 22.21 1.93
N ASN A 113 19.09 22.18 2.36
CA ASN A 113 18.48 20.98 2.98
C ASN A 113 18.25 19.83 1.99
N ILE A 114 17.99 20.12 0.72
CA ILE A 114 17.88 19.13 -0.36
C ILE A 114 19.26 18.57 -0.71
N GLN A 115 20.25 19.44 -0.93
CA GLN A 115 21.62 19.09 -1.30
C GLN A 115 22.34 18.33 -0.17
N HIS A 116 22.18 18.78 1.07
CA HIS A 116 22.81 18.18 2.26
C HIS A 116 21.94 17.12 2.92
N ARG A 117 20.75 16.83 2.36
CA ARG A 117 19.80 15.85 2.90
C ARG A 117 19.49 16.09 4.39
N ASN A 118 19.36 17.34 4.82
CA ASN A 118 18.93 17.69 6.18
C ASN A 118 17.44 17.34 6.45
N MET A 119 16.73 16.75 5.49
CA MET A 119 15.42 16.12 5.68
C MET A 119 15.50 14.78 6.43
N TYR A 120 16.72 14.30 6.66
CA TYR A 120 17.03 13.02 7.28
C TYR A 120 17.69 13.29 8.63
N VAL A 121 17.09 12.79 9.71
CA VAL A 121 17.70 12.89 11.04
C VAL A 121 18.44 11.58 11.33
N PRO A 122 19.77 11.60 11.48
CA PRO A 122 20.53 10.39 11.74
C PRO A 122 20.13 9.79 13.09
N THR A 123 20.05 8.46 13.14
CA THR A 123 19.88 7.75 14.40
C THR A 123 21.21 7.16 14.85
N ASN A 124 21.29 6.70 16.10
CA ASN A 124 22.51 6.08 16.62
C ASN A 124 22.84 4.74 15.94
N ASP A 125 21.92 4.17 15.16
CA ASP A 125 22.14 2.95 14.37
C ASP A 125 22.73 3.27 13.00
N MET A 126 23.74 2.49 12.60
CA MET A 126 24.34 2.61 11.28
C MET A 126 23.28 2.31 10.19
N MET A 127 23.10 3.23 9.25
CA MET A 127 22.19 3.16 8.08
C MET A 127 20.72 3.51 8.32
N ASP A 128 20.31 3.91 9.53
CA ASP A 128 18.91 4.24 9.83
C ASP A 128 18.73 5.73 10.16
N ASN A 129 17.83 6.40 9.43
CA ASN A 129 17.54 7.83 9.57
C ASN A 129 16.03 8.05 9.56
N TYR A 130 15.53 8.92 10.44
CA TYR A 130 14.15 9.40 10.35
C TYR A 130 13.98 10.33 9.16
N ARG A 131 12.86 10.18 8.46
CA ARG A 131 12.52 10.91 7.24
C ARG A 131 11.14 11.54 7.37
N LEU A 132 10.95 12.70 6.78
CA LEU A 132 9.63 13.30 6.67
C LEU A 132 8.78 12.48 5.67
N ILE A 133 7.66 11.93 6.13
CA ILE A 133 6.77 11.09 5.30
C ILE A 133 5.45 11.79 4.96
N GLY A 134 5.06 12.80 5.74
CA GLY A 134 3.85 13.56 5.47
C GLY A 134 3.55 14.60 6.53
N TYR A 135 2.37 15.19 6.39
CA TYR A 135 1.82 16.16 7.33
C TYR A 135 0.54 15.62 7.94
N LEU A 136 0.28 15.98 9.20
CA LEU A 136 -0.96 15.72 9.90
C LEU A 136 -1.65 17.06 10.16
N VAL A 137 -2.86 17.20 9.63
CA VAL A 137 -3.62 18.45 9.70
C VAL A 137 -4.94 18.18 10.40
N ASN A 138 -5.20 18.91 11.47
CA ASN A 138 -6.48 18.91 12.15
C ASN A 138 -7.25 20.19 11.79
N GLN A 139 -8.53 20.05 11.48
CA GLN A 139 -9.39 21.15 11.02
C GLN A 139 -10.21 21.78 12.16
N ASP A 140 -10.02 21.36 13.41
CA ASP A 140 -10.73 21.92 14.54
C ASP A 140 -10.29 23.35 14.88
N ASP A 141 -11.22 24.10 15.47
CA ASP A 141 -10.99 25.46 15.97
C ASP A 141 -10.11 25.47 17.24
N THR A 142 -10.14 24.39 18.03
CA THR A 142 -9.30 24.25 19.22
C THR A 142 -7.86 23.98 18.82
N LYS A 143 -6.94 24.86 19.19
CA LYS A 143 -5.51 24.69 18.90
C LYS A 143 -4.85 23.75 19.90
N ASP A 144 -4.20 22.72 19.39
CA ASP A 144 -3.30 21.85 20.16
C ASP A 144 -1.94 22.54 20.43
N ALA A 145 -1.03 21.83 21.10
CA ALA A 145 0.31 22.34 21.44
C ALA A 145 1.17 22.73 20.21
N GLY A 146 0.83 22.25 19.02
CA GLY A 146 1.55 22.48 17.76
C GLY A 146 0.81 23.36 16.75
N GLY A 147 -0.37 23.90 17.11
CA GLY A 147 -1.19 24.70 16.22
C GLY A 147 -1.88 23.89 15.11
N ASN A 148 -2.31 22.66 15.42
CA ASN A 148 -3.11 21.74 14.61
C ASN A 148 -2.42 21.20 13.34
N ASN A 149 -1.16 21.57 13.11
CA ASN A 149 -0.40 21.19 11.94
C ASN A 149 0.92 20.55 12.36
N TRP A 150 1.11 19.28 12.05
CA TRP A 150 2.29 18.52 12.44
C TRP A 150 3.00 17.92 11.24
N LYS A 151 4.31 17.79 11.34
CA LYS A 151 5.17 17.07 10.41
C LYS A 151 5.39 15.67 10.96
N LEU A 152 5.04 14.65 10.19
CA LEU A 152 5.20 13.25 10.55
C LEU A 152 6.52 12.72 10.00
N PHE A 153 7.38 12.29 10.91
CA PHE A 153 8.63 11.62 10.59
C PHE A 153 8.52 10.14 10.91
N ALA A 154 9.12 9.32 10.06
CA ALA A 154 9.18 7.89 10.26
C ALA A 154 10.51 7.30 9.83
N ARG A 155 10.84 6.14 10.39
CA ARG A 155 11.92 5.28 9.95
C ARG A 155 11.49 3.82 10.02
N GLN A 156 12.08 2.98 9.18
CA GLN A 156 11.85 1.55 9.24
C GLN A 156 12.82 0.93 10.25
N LYS A 157 12.29 0.43 11.36
CA LYS A 157 13.10 -0.18 12.42
C LYS A 157 13.37 -1.66 12.12
N ASP A 158 12.33 -2.39 11.74
CA ASP A 158 12.35 -3.80 11.41
C ASP A 158 11.55 -4.05 10.11
N ARG A 159 11.57 -5.29 9.60
CA ARG A 159 10.82 -5.66 8.38
C ARG A 159 9.33 -5.29 8.42
N ASN A 160 8.72 -5.35 9.61
CA ASN A 160 7.28 -5.14 9.80
C ASN A 160 6.97 -4.03 10.82
N ARG A 161 7.97 -3.24 11.23
CA ARG A 161 7.80 -2.23 12.28
C ARG A 161 8.57 -0.98 11.94
N SER A 162 7.90 0.15 12.13
CA SER A 162 8.44 1.48 11.91
C SER A 162 8.30 2.30 13.18
N ASP A 163 9.26 3.19 13.43
CA ASP A 163 9.18 4.16 14.51
C ASP A 163 8.72 5.50 13.93
N PHE A 164 7.86 6.19 14.67
CA PHE A 164 7.26 7.46 14.24
C PHE A 164 7.45 8.54 15.31
N TYR A 165 7.63 9.78 14.87
CA TYR A 165 7.49 10.95 15.73
C TYR A 165 6.92 12.13 14.94
N ILE A 166 6.38 13.09 15.67
CA ILE A 166 5.87 14.34 15.11
C ILE A 166 6.56 15.55 15.73
N ILE A 167 6.68 16.60 14.91
CA ILE A 167 7.10 17.94 15.33
C ILE A 167 6.09 18.96 14.78
N PRO A 168 5.87 20.08 15.45
CA PRO A 168 4.93 21.08 14.98
C PRO A 168 5.44 21.74 13.69
N SER A 169 4.51 22.12 12.81
CA SER A 169 4.87 22.65 11.48
C SER A 169 5.45 24.07 11.53
N ASN A 170 5.22 24.79 12.63
CA ASN A 170 5.73 26.13 12.90
C ASN A 170 7.24 26.18 13.23
N ASN A 171 7.96 25.08 13.06
CA ASN A 171 9.39 24.94 13.38
C ASN A 171 9.72 25.21 14.86
N ASN A 172 8.76 25.01 15.77
CA ASN A 172 9.08 24.90 17.19
C ASN A 172 9.74 23.55 17.46
N TYR A 173 11.07 23.52 17.47
CA TYR A 173 11.86 22.30 17.64
C TYR A 173 11.91 21.80 19.09
N ASP A 174 11.42 22.57 20.06
CA ASP A 174 11.39 22.18 21.47
C ASP A 174 10.37 21.07 21.74
N ILE A 175 9.39 20.90 20.84
CA ILE A 175 8.32 19.91 20.95
C ILE A 175 8.57 18.77 19.97
N LYS A 176 8.96 17.61 20.50
CA LYS A 176 9.07 16.35 19.77
C LYS A 176 8.24 15.28 20.48
N ILE A 177 7.24 14.75 19.79
CA ILE A 177 6.35 13.73 20.35
C ILE A 177 6.58 12.42 19.60
N HIS A 178 7.12 11.42 20.30
CA HIS A 178 7.20 10.07 19.78
C HIS A 178 5.80 9.44 19.77
N ILE A 179 5.41 8.85 18.64
CA ILE A 179 4.10 8.19 18.52
C ILE A 179 4.24 6.73 18.88
N SER A 180 3.53 6.31 19.93
CA SER A 180 3.38 4.91 20.32
C SER A 180 1.98 4.38 19.99
N ASP A 181 1.82 3.06 19.95
CA ASP A 181 0.55 2.41 19.65
C ASP A 181 -0.58 2.76 20.64
N GLU A 182 -0.22 3.07 21.88
CA GLU A 182 -1.15 3.45 22.96
C GLU A 182 -1.75 4.85 22.75
N MET A 183 -1.01 5.72 22.06
CA MET A 183 -1.45 7.08 21.76
C MET A 183 -2.44 7.14 20.61
N ILE A 184 -2.57 6.10 19.79
CA ILE A 184 -3.45 6.10 18.60
C ILE A 184 -4.81 5.54 19.00
N GLN A 185 -5.86 6.32 18.78
CA GLN A 185 -7.23 5.86 18.93
C GLN A 185 -7.67 5.11 17.67
N GLY A 186 -8.30 3.94 17.88
CA GLY A 186 -8.79 3.08 16.80
C GLY A 186 -8.08 1.74 16.71
N ASN A 187 -8.59 0.89 15.81
CA ASN A 187 -8.08 -0.46 15.59
C ASN A 187 -6.84 -0.47 14.70
N GLU A 188 -6.71 0.53 13.81
CA GLU A 188 -5.59 0.65 12.88
C GLU A 188 -4.45 1.43 13.54
N LYS A 189 -3.29 0.78 13.69
CA LYS A 189 -2.10 1.33 14.36
C LYS A 189 -1.04 1.69 13.33
N LEU A 190 -0.22 2.70 13.65
CA LEU A 190 0.93 3.11 12.85
C LEU A 190 2.08 2.10 13.00
N ARG A 191 2.01 1.01 12.26
CA ARG A 191 3.04 -0.06 12.30
C ARG A 191 4.06 0.04 11.19
N ASP A 192 3.62 0.47 10.01
CA ASP A 192 4.44 0.49 8.79
C ASP A 192 4.32 1.85 8.09
N VAL A 193 5.45 2.37 7.61
CA VAL A 193 5.52 3.59 6.81
C VAL A 193 4.71 3.48 5.53
N TYR A 194 4.61 2.29 4.94
CA TYR A 194 3.89 2.09 3.68
C TYR A 194 2.37 2.04 3.84
N THR A 195 1.87 1.75 5.05
CA THR A 195 0.44 1.57 5.32
C THR A 195 -0.05 2.57 6.37
N VAL A 196 0.31 3.84 6.21
CA VAL A 196 -0.16 4.91 7.09
C VAL A 196 -1.62 5.24 6.75
N PRO A 197 -2.55 5.18 7.72
CA PRO A 197 -3.95 5.48 7.46
C PRO A 197 -4.14 6.96 7.12
N LYS A 198 -5.15 7.24 6.28
CA LYS A 198 -5.47 8.61 5.82
C LYS A 198 -5.93 9.53 6.96
N GLN A 199 -6.42 8.94 8.05
CA GLN A 199 -6.89 9.67 9.22
C GLN A 199 -6.36 9.00 10.47
N ILE A 200 -5.87 9.79 11.42
CA ILE A 200 -5.30 9.32 12.68
C ILE A 200 -5.89 10.15 13.81
N SER A 201 -6.47 9.48 14.80
CA SER A 201 -6.94 10.12 16.04
C SER A 201 -5.99 9.78 17.16
N PHE A 202 -5.79 10.70 18.09
CA PHE A 202 -4.85 10.52 19.20
C PHE A 202 -5.54 10.58 20.56
N ASN A 203 -5.01 9.80 21.50
CA ASN A 203 -5.38 9.78 22.92
C ASN A 203 -4.24 10.36 23.75
N THR A 204 -3.92 11.64 23.57
CA THR A 204 -2.87 12.31 24.35
C THR A 204 -3.31 13.72 24.71
N PRO A 205 -3.01 14.22 25.91
CA PRO A 205 -3.39 15.57 26.31
C PRO A 205 -2.74 16.68 25.46
N MET A 206 -1.66 16.38 24.73
CA MET A 206 -0.94 17.37 23.90
C MET A 206 -1.54 17.57 22.51
N LEU A 207 -2.39 16.64 22.06
CA LEU A 207 -3.02 16.64 20.74
C LEU A 207 -4.54 16.65 20.91
N ASN A 208 -5.25 17.21 19.96
CA ASN A 208 -6.71 17.07 19.91
C ASN A 208 -7.12 15.59 19.76
N THR A 209 -8.28 15.24 20.30
CA THR A 209 -8.87 13.89 20.19
C THR A 209 -9.53 13.64 18.84
N THR A 210 -9.82 14.70 18.09
CA THR A 210 -10.38 14.64 16.74
C THR A 210 -9.38 14.12 15.72
N ALA A 211 -9.90 13.62 14.60
CA ALA A 211 -9.11 12.97 13.58
C ALA A 211 -8.25 13.97 12.81
N TYR A 212 -6.94 13.70 12.73
CA TYR A 212 -6.00 14.40 11.88
C TYR A 212 -6.02 13.76 10.50
N GLN A 213 -6.10 14.60 9.47
CA GLN A 213 -5.93 14.18 8.10
C GLN A 213 -4.44 14.03 7.78
N TYR A 214 -4.06 12.85 7.30
CA TYR A 214 -2.71 12.59 6.81
C TYR A 214 -2.59 12.99 5.34
N VAL A 215 -1.63 13.85 5.05
CA VAL A 215 -1.23 14.26 3.71
C VAL A 215 0.13 13.66 3.42
N GLU A 216 0.15 12.65 2.57
CA GLU A 216 1.35 11.91 2.20
C GLU A 216 2.27 12.73 1.29
N ILE A 217 3.58 12.68 1.57
CA ILE A 217 4.61 13.18 0.65
C ILE A 217 5.10 12.00 -0.21
N PRO A 218 5.34 12.21 -1.52
CA PRO A 218 5.86 11.16 -2.40
C PRO A 218 7.12 10.50 -1.83
N LYS A 219 7.04 9.18 -1.61
CA LYS A 219 8.12 8.36 -1.06
C LYS A 219 9.08 7.98 -2.19
N ALA A 220 9.96 8.90 -2.57
CA ALA A 220 10.78 8.73 -3.78
C ALA A 220 11.84 7.61 -3.68
N ASP A 221 12.29 7.19 -2.49
CA ASP A 221 13.01 5.91 -2.30
C ASP A 221 13.36 5.71 -0.81
N LEU A 222 12.69 4.77 -0.14
CA LEU A 222 13.09 4.27 1.17
C LEU A 222 14.17 3.17 1.07
N THR A 223 14.39 2.64 -0.13
CA THR A 223 15.18 1.43 -0.44
C THR A 223 16.58 1.72 -0.95
N THR A 224 16.89 2.94 -1.40
CA THR A 224 18.28 3.32 -1.67
C THR A 224 18.99 3.54 -0.34
N GLY A 225 19.50 2.44 0.21
CA GLY A 225 20.57 2.49 1.21
C GLY A 225 21.65 3.43 0.69
N VAL A 226 22.03 4.38 1.53
CA VAL A 226 23.11 5.32 1.24
C VAL A 226 24.36 4.50 0.94
N ARG A 227 24.71 4.31 -0.34
CA ARG A 227 26.07 3.92 -0.70
C ARG A 227 26.92 5.16 -0.44
N TYR A 228 27.68 5.12 0.64
CA TYR A 228 28.80 6.03 0.82
C TYR A 228 29.72 5.89 -0.41
N LEU A 229 29.85 6.97 -1.17
CA LEU A 229 30.99 7.19 -2.07
C LEU A 229 31.97 8.09 -1.33
#